data_AF-A0A2V7JWF1-F1
#
_entry.id   AF-A0A2V7JWF1-F1
#
_cell.length_a   1.000
_cell.length_b   1.000
_cell.length_c   1.000
_cell.angle_alpha   90.00
_cell.angle_beta   90.00
_cell.angle_gamma   90.00
#
_symmetry.space_group_name_H-M   'P 1'
#
loop_
_entity.id
_entity.type
_entity.pdbx_description
1 polymer ?
#
loop_
_entity_poly.entity_id
_entity_poly.type
_entity_poly.pdbx_seq_one_letter_code
_entity_poly.pdbx_strand_id
1 'polypeptide(L)'
;MSPLELPDLRRIAGAVARLRGEAVREVTVRSDLRQLKVELASGLMLVVSAERDAQGRPRLEIDVVEPPPDAAARQQIEVRFD
;
A
#
# COMPACT_ATOMS: atom_id res chain seq x y z
N MET A 1 -15.78 -3.75 11.75
CA MET A 1 -14.52 -3.04 11.52
C MET A 1 -14.74 -1.93 10.50
N SER A 2 -14.43 -0.69 10.84
CA SER A 2 -14.65 0.49 9.98
C SER A 2 -13.37 0.91 9.25
N PRO A 3 -13.47 1.46 8.03
CA PRO A 3 -12.33 2.02 7.32
C PRO A 3 -11.78 3.27 8.02
N LEU A 4 -10.54 3.64 7.68
CA LEU A 4 -9.97 4.92 8.06
C LEU A 4 -10.37 6.01 7.06
N GLU A 5 -10.32 7.25 7.52
CA GLU A 5 -10.58 8.40 6.66
C GLU A 5 -9.39 8.67 5.75
N LEU A 6 -9.65 9.20 4.54
CA LEU A 6 -8.59 9.52 3.57
C LEU A 6 -7.42 10.37 4.14
N PRO A 7 -7.65 11.35 5.05
CA PRO A 7 -6.56 12.09 5.68
C PRO A 7 -5.67 11.25 6.62
N ASP A 8 -6.21 10.20 7.25
CA ASP A 8 -5.42 9.25 8.04
C ASP A 8 -4.52 8.44 7.10
N LEU A 9 -5.09 7.96 5.99
CA LEU A 9 -4.35 7.20 4.98
C LEU A 9 -3.20 8.00 4.35
N ARG A 10 -3.44 9.27 4.02
CA ARG A 10 -2.38 10.18 3.53
C ARG A 10 -1.26 10.35 4.55
N ARG A 11 -1.60 10.47 5.84
CA ARG A 11 -0.61 10.56 6.93
C ARG A 11 0.21 9.29 7.06
N ILE A 12 -0.41 8.12 6.93
CA ILE A 12 0.27 6.82 6.96
C ILE A 12 1.29 6.72 5.82
N ALA A 13 0.89 7.01 4.57
CA ALA A 13 1.79 6.97 3.43
C ALA A 13 3.02 7.89 3.61
N GLY A 14 2.80 9.12 4.08
CA GLY A 14 3.90 10.05 4.37
C GLY A 14 4.81 9.61 5.52
N ALA A 15 4.25 9.00 6.57
CA ALA A 15 5.02 8.50 7.70
C ALA A 15 5.91 7.32 7.29
N VAL A 16 5.37 6.37 6.52
CA VAL A 16 6.11 5.21 6.03
C VAL A 16 7.29 5.63 5.16
N ALA A 17 7.09 6.59 4.27
CA ALA A 17 8.16 7.14 3.43
C ALA A 17 9.27 7.80 4.26
N ARG A 18 8.89 8.60 5.28
CA ARG A 18 9.84 9.22 6.21
C ARG A 18 10.64 8.19 7.01
N LEU A 19 10.00 7.13 7.50
CA LEU A 19 10.68 6.06 8.23
C LEU A 19 11.70 5.31 7.37
N ARG A 20 11.44 5.17 6.07
CA ARG A 20 12.38 4.60 5.11
C ARG A 20 13.43 5.59 4.61
N GLY A 21 13.25 6.90 4.84
CA GLY A 21 14.13 7.93 4.30
C GLY A 21 14.00 8.11 2.80
N GLU A 22 12.85 7.74 2.23
CA GLU A 22 12.60 7.76 0.78
C GLU A 22 11.44 8.69 0.42
N ALA A 23 11.43 9.18 -0.81
CA ALA A 23 10.28 9.88 -1.36
C ALA A 23 9.21 8.90 -1.84
N VAL A 24 7.93 9.29 -1.69
CA VAL A 24 6.82 8.57 -2.30
C VAL A 24 6.78 8.88 -3.79
N ARG A 25 6.73 7.84 -4.62
CA ARG A 25 6.52 7.94 -6.06
C ARG A 25 5.04 7.89 -6.42
N GLU A 26 4.32 6.89 -5.90
CA GLU A 26 2.89 6.70 -6.18
C GLU A 26 2.17 6.15 -4.95
N VAL A 27 0.89 6.54 -4.78
CA VAL A 27 -0.01 5.94 -3.79
C VAL A 27 -1.31 5.57 -4.46
N THR A 28 -1.74 4.33 -4.28
CA THR A 28 -3.06 3.85 -4.70
C THR A 28 -3.86 3.44 -3.48
N VAL A 29 -5.08 3.96 -3.35
CA VAL A 29 -6.03 3.49 -2.33
C VAL A 29 -6.91 2.40 -2.93
N ARG A 30 -7.12 1.32 -2.19
CA ARG A 30 -7.91 0.15 -2.62
C ARG A 30 -8.83 -0.34 -1.49
N SER A 31 -9.73 -1.27 -1.84
CA SER A 31 -10.55 -2.02 -0.89
C SER A 31 -11.35 -1.11 0.06
N ASP A 32 -12.13 -0.17 -0.49
CA ASP A 32 -12.96 0.77 0.27
C ASP A 32 -12.22 1.52 1.38
N LEU A 33 -11.07 2.13 1.04
CA LEU A 33 -10.20 2.88 1.97
C LEU A 33 -9.56 2.02 3.09
N ARG A 34 -9.49 0.70 2.90
CA ARG A 34 -8.84 -0.21 3.87
C ARG A 34 -7.40 -0.51 3.52
N GLN A 35 -6.98 -0.29 2.27
CA GLN A 35 -5.65 -0.64 1.81
C GLN A 35 -4.99 0.52 1.06
N LEU A 36 -3.70 0.68 1.30
CA LEU A 36 -2.81 1.58 0.59
C LEU A 36 -1.71 0.76 -0.07
N LYS A 37 -1.54 0.90 -1.37
CA LYS A 37 -0.30 0.54 -2.04
C LYS A 37 0.55 1.81 -2.15
N VAL A 38 1.76 1.77 -1.61
CA VAL A 38 2.73 2.87 -1.66
C VAL A 38 3.95 2.39 -2.46
N GLU A 39 4.28 3.08 -3.53
CA GLU A 39 5.54 2.90 -4.26
C GLU A 39 6.51 4.01 -3.86
N LEU A 40 7.71 3.63 -3.45
CA LEU A 40 8.79 4.56 -3.12
C LEU A 40 9.66 4.84 -4.34
N ALA A 41 10.51 5.87 -4.24
CA ALA A 41 11.43 6.26 -5.31
C ALA A 41 12.38 5.12 -5.75
N SER A 42 12.74 4.20 -4.85
CA SER A 42 13.52 3.01 -5.17
C SER A 42 12.77 1.96 -6.02
N GLY A 43 11.46 2.10 -6.19
CA GLY A 43 10.59 1.07 -6.76
C GLY A 43 10.10 0.04 -5.73
N LEU A 44 10.50 0.16 -4.46
CA LEU A 44 9.95 -0.67 -3.38
C LEU A 44 8.45 -0.43 -3.24
N MET A 45 7.68 -1.51 -3.20
CA MET A 45 6.23 -1.45 -2.98
C MET A 45 5.90 -1.88 -1.55
N LEU A 46 5.02 -1.12 -0.91
CA LEU A 46 4.50 -1.40 0.42
C LEU A 46 2.98 -1.49 0.33
N VAL A 47 2.40 -2.57 0.86
CA VAL A 47 0.95 -2.71 0.99
C VAL A 47 0.62 -2.53 2.46
N VAL A 48 -0.15 -1.50 2.77
CA VAL A 48 -0.57 -1.16 4.13
C VAL A 48 -2.06 -1.40 4.24
N SER A 49 -2.46 -2.39 5.04
CA SER A 49 -3.84 -2.55 5.47
C SER A 49 -4.05 -1.70 6.72
N ALA A 50 -5.07 -0.86 6.70
CA ALA A 50 -5.32 0.12 7.74
C ALA A 50 -6.81 0.12 8.14
N GLU A 51 -7.09 -0.31 9.36
CA GLU A 51 -8.44 -0.49 9.88
C GLU A 51 -8.55 -0.10 11.35
N ARG A 52 -9.79 -0.04 11.84
CA ARG A 52 -10.07 0.03 13.28
C ARG A 52 -10.53 -1.32 13.80
N ASP A 53 -9.92 -1.78 14.89
CA ASP A 53 -10.31 -3.00 15.59
C ASP A 53 -11.71 -2.86 16.24
N ALA A 54 -12.20 -3.92 16.88
CA ALA A 54 -13.50 -3.92 17.54
C ALA A 54 -13.63 -2.89 18.69
N GLN A 55 -12.50 -2.36 19.19
CA GLN A 55 -12.42 -1.36 20.25
C GLN A 55 -12.17 0.05 19.69
N GLY A 56 -12.15 0.19 18.36
CA GLY A 56 -11.94 1.47 17.66
C GLY A 56 -10.47 1.89 17.54
N ARG A 57 -9.52 1.04 17.98
CA ARG A 57 -8.09 1.34 17.92
C ARG A 57 -7.55 1.11 16.51
N PRO A 58 -6.65 1.96 16.03
CA PRO A 58 -6.04 1.77 14.72
C PRO A 58 -5.18 0.49 14.73
N ARG A 59 -5.37 -0.34 13.71
CA ARG A 59 -4.57 -1.52 13.40
C ARG A 59 -3.97 -1.32 12.01
N LEU A 60 -2.66 -1.51 11.93
CA LEU A 60 -1.89 -1.43 10.70
C LEU A 60 -1.17 -2.75 10.47
N GLU A 61 -1.30 -3.28 9.27
CA GLU A 61 -0.50 -4.40 8.77
C GLU A 61 0.26 -3.92 7.53
N ILE A 62 1.54 -4.24 7.44
CA ILE A 62 2.41 -3.75 6.38
C ILE A 62 3.14 -4.93 5.76
N ASP A 63 2.89 -5.17 4.49
CA ASP A 63 3.61 -6.12 3.67
C ASP A 63 4.60 -5.38 2.77
N VAL A 64 5.84 -5.86 2.74
CA VAL A 64 6.89 -5.36 1.84
C VAL A 64 6.91 -6.25 0.61
N VAL A 65 6.65 -5.65 -0.55
CA VAL A 65 6.68 -6.36 -1.83
C VAL A 65 7.92 -5.90 -2.59
N GLU A 66 8.93 -6.74 -2.59
CA GLU A 66 10.10 -6.53 -3.43
C GLU A 66 9.72 -6.81 -4.89
N PRO A 67 9.97 -5.87 -5.82
CA PRO A 67 9.77 -6.16 -7.23
C PRO A 67 10.70 -7.31 -7.62
N PRO A 68 10.28 -8.21 -8.54
CA PRO A 68 11.20 -9.18 -9.12
C PRO A 68 12.41 -8.45 -9.69
N PRO A 69 13.63 -9.01 -9.58
CA PRO A 69 14.84 -8.37 -10.10
C PRO A 69 14.80 -8.05 -11.60
N ASP A 70 13.78 -8.52 -12.32
CA ASP A 70 13.58 -8.32 -13.75
C ASP A 70 12.21 -7.67 -14.05
N ALA A 71 11.99 -6.47 -13.52
CA ALA A 71 10.75 -5.69 -13.71
C ALA A 71 10.55 -5.15 -15.15
N ALA A 72 11.42 -5.49 -16.10
CA ALA A 72 11.27 -5.14 -17.51
C ALA A 72 10.13 -5.93 -18.20
N ALA A 73 9.76 -7.09 -17.66
CA ALA A 73 8.64 -7.86 -18.17
C ALA A 73 7.36 -7.47 -17.41
N ARG A 74 6.57 -6.55 -17.98
CA ARG A 74 5.14 -6.42 -17.65
C ARG A 74 4.45 -7.75 -18.00
N GLN A 75 4.48 -8.72 -17.10
CA GLN A 75 3.75 -9.97 -17.26
C GLN A 75 2.26 -9.69 -17.10
N GLN A 76 1.60 -9.35 -18.21
CA GLN A 76 0.15 -9.40 -18.30
C GLN A 76 -0.28 -10.85 -18.14
N ILE A 77 -1.15 -11.10 -17.16
CA ILE A 77 -1.83 -12.38 -17.02
C ILE A 77 -2.93 -12.40 -18.09
N GLU A 78 -2.77 -13.20 -19.12
CA GLU A 78 -3.83 -13.50 -20.09
C GLU A 78 -4.81 -14.48 -19.44
N VAL A 79 -6.02 -14.01 -19.12
CA VAL A 79 -7.11 -14.86 -18.62
C VAL A 79 -8.01 -15.20 -19.80
N ARG A 80 -8.08 -16.48 -20.15
CA ARG A 80 -9.07 -17.00 -21.09
C ARG A 80 -10.29 -17.43 -20.31
N PHE A 81 -11.45 -16.94 -20.73
CA PHE A 81 -12.74 -17.44 -20.26
C PHE A 81 -13.22 -18.46 -21.29
N ASP A 82 -13.34 -19.72 -20.88
CA ASP A 82 -14.05 -20.77 -21.64
C ASP A 82 -15.56 -20.63 -21.44
#